data_AF-A0A8J6W252-F1
#
_entry.id   AF-A0A8J6W252-F1
#
_cell.length_a   1.000
_cell.length_b   1.000
_cell.length_c   1.000
_cell.angle_alpha   90.00
_cell.angle_beta   90.00
_cell.angle_gamma   90.00
#
_symmetry.space_group_name_H-M   'P 1'
#
loop_
_entity.id
_entity.type
_entity.pdbx_description
1 polymer ?
#
loop_
_entity_poly.entity_id
_entity_poly.type
_entity_poly.pdbx_seq_one_letter_code
_entity_poly.pdbx_strand_id
1 'polypeptide(L)'
;MSSENLEIVEAEYEAGKATFERGQYRQSVQHLEKASALVNRTSPLGGEVQMWLVTAYEAADQRPEAIALCQQLTRHPDWQTRTQSKRLLYILEAPKLNTRPEWLTQIPDLVTLAESDPKDRRGSAGTAPARSPRKVTAAEEPESPFNLGQASSRNANFFWFALGLMALILGSLWWFS
;
A
#
# COMPACT_ATOMS: atom_id res chain seq x y z
N MET A 1 14.96 -29.23 -0.52
CA MET A 1 15.72 -27.96 -0.47
C MET A 1 16.92 -28.21 0.42
N SER A 2 18.15 -27.96 -0.05
CA SER A 2 19.34 -27.99 0.82
C SER A 2 19.30 -26.80 1.77
N SER A 3 19.89 -26.92 2.97
CA SER A 3 19.98 -25.81 3.93
C SER A 3 20.73 -24.62 3.33
N GLU A 4 21.79 -24.87 2.57
CA GLU A 4 22.57 -23.85 1.86
C GLU A 4 21.73 -23.04 0.87
N ASN A 5 20.83 -23.70 0.12
CA ASN A 5 19.95 -23.01 -0.81
C ASN A 5 18.91 -22.14 -0.08
N LEU A 6 18.49 -22.53 1.12
CA LEU A 6 17.53 -21.76 1.89
C LEU A 6 18.15 -20.45 2.40
N GLU A 7 19.38 -20.51 2.90
CA GLU A 7 20.13 -19.33 3.36
C GLU A 7 20.34 -18.33 2.21
N ILE A 8 20.67 -18.81 1.01
CA ILE A 8 20.83 -17.95 -0.18
C ILE A 8 19.48 -17.32 -0.57
N VAL A 9 18.38 -18.10 -0.54
CA VAL A 9 17.04 -17.58 -0.83
C VAL A 9 16.66 -16.47 0.14
N GLU A 10 16.89 -16.65 1.44
CA GLU A 10 16.59 -15.66 2.46
C GLU A 10 17.44 -14.39 2.29
N ALA A 11 18.73 -14.54 2.01
CA ALA A 11 19.64 -13.42 1.78
C ALA A 11 19.24 -12.60 0.53
N GLU A 12 18.96 -13.26 -0.59
CA GLU A 12 18.51 -12.61 -1.82
C GLU A 12 17.11 -12.00 -1.65
N TYR A 13 16.22 -12.65 -0.90
CA TYR A 13 14.89 -12.11 -0.60
C TYR A 13 14.96 -10.82 0.21
N GLU A 14 15.73 -10.79 1.29
CA GLU A 14 15.88 -9.59 2.11
C GLU A 14 16.66 -8.47 1.39
N ALA A 15 17.68 -8.81 0.59
CA ALA A 15 18.35 -7.83 -0.27
C ALA A 15 17.39 -7.22 -1.31
N GLY A 16 16.52 -8.05 -1.90
CA GLY A 16 15.47 -7.63 -2.82
C GLY A 16 14.49 -6.67 -2.17
N LYS A 17 14.04 -6.93 -0.95
CA LYS A 17 13.17 -6.02 -0.19
C LYS A 17 13.87 -4.72 0.17
N ALA A 18 15.09 -4.78 0.69
CA ALA A 18 15.85 -3.59 1.09
C ALA A 18 16.13 -2.65 -0.10
N THR A 19 16.43 -3.19 -1.27
CA THR A 19 16.62 -2.39 -2.50
C THR A 19 15.30 -1.84 -3.03
N PHE A 20 14.19 -2.59 -2.91
CA PHE A 20 12.84 -2.10 -3.25
C PHE A 20 12.48 -0.88 -2.41
N GLU A 21 12.65 -0.96 -1.09
CA GLU A 21 12.33 0.12 -0.15
C GLU A 21 13.17 1.39 -0.39
N ARG A 22 14.35 1.25 -0.99
CA ARG A 22 15.22 2.36 -1.39
C ARG A 22 14.90 2.94 -2.77
N GLY A 23 13.87 2.43 -3.45
CA GLY A 23 13.51 2.84 -4.81
C GLY A 23 14.40 2.27 -5.92
N GLN A 24 15.28 1.31 -5.59
CA GLN A 24 16.20 0.69 -6.55
C GLN A 24 15.52 -0.51 -7.24
N TYR A 25 14.39 -0.26 -7.91
CA TYR A 25 13.47 -1.31 -8.37
C TYR A 25 14.11 -2.35 -9.31
N ARG A 26 14.98 -1.93 -10.23
CA ARG A 26 15.69 -2.87 -11.12
C ARG A 26 16.63 -3.82 -10.37
N GLN A 27 17.30 -3.34 -9.33
CA GLN A 27 18.16 -4.19 -8.49
C GLN A 27 17.32 -5.14 -7.63
N SER A 28 16.19 -4.65 -7.12
CA SER A 28 15.21 -5.48 -6.41
C SER A 28 14.72 -6.65 -7.26
N VAL A 29 14.34 -6.40 -8.52
CA VAL A 29 13.96 -7.44 -9.48
C VAL A 29 15.05 -8.49 -9.61
N GLN A 30 16.32 -8.10 -9.80
CA GLN A 30 17.42 -9.06 -9.94
C GLN A 30 17.60 -9.96 -8.71
N HIS A 31 17.54 -9.39 -7.51
CA HIS A 31 17.63 -10.15 -6.26
C HIS A 31 16.43 -11.11 -6.09
N LEU A 32 15.22 -10.63 -6.34
CA LEU A 32 14.00 -11.42 -6.20
C LEU A 32 13.86 -12.51 -7.27
N GLU A 33 14.35 -12.29 -8.49
CA GLU A 33 14.44 -13.32 -9.54
C GLU A 33 15.37 -14.46 -9.11
N LYS A 34 16.54 -14.16 -8.53
CA LYS A 34 17.46 -15.16 -8.00
C LYS A 34 16.82 -15.96 -6.86
N ALA A 35 16.20 -15.27 -5.91
CA ALA A 35 15.47 -15.94 -4.82
C ALA A 35 14.35 -16.83 -5.37
N SER A 36 13.58 -16.35 -6.35
CA SER A 36 12.48 -17.09 -6.99
C SER A 36 12.96 -18.33 -7.76
N ALA A 37 14.15 -18.27 -8.35
CA ALA A 37 14.74 -19.39 -9.08
C ALA A 37 15.23 -20.52 -8.15
N LEU A 38 15.66 -20.19 -6.93
CA LEU A 38 16.19 -21.14 -5.95
C LEU A 38 15.11 -21.68 -5.00
N VAL A 39 14.06 -20.88 -4.72
CA VAL A 39 12.98 -21.28 -3.82
C VAL A 39 12.03 -22.29 -4.46
N ASN A 40 11.46 -23.20 -3.65
CA ASN A 40 10.33 -23.98 -4.11
C ASN A 40 9.15 -23.04 -4.35
N ARG A 41 8.84 -22.81 -5.63
CA ARG A 41 7.81 -21.89 -6.11
C ARG A 41 6.40 -22.17 -5.57
N THR A 42 6.11 -23.38 -5.09
CA THR A 42 4.80 -23.76 -4.53
C THR A 42 4.73 -23.68 -3.00
N SER A 43 5.83 -23.35 -2.34
CA SER A 43 5.88 -23.19 -0.89
C SER A 43 5.31 -21.82 -0.46
N PRO A 44 4.91 -21.64 0.81
CA PRO A 44 4.49 -20.33 1.30
C PRO A 44 5.54 -19.23 1.07
N LEU A 45 6.82 -19.52 1.38
CA LEU A 45 7.93 -18.59 1.13
C LEU A 45 8.09 -18.29 -0.37
N GLY A 46 7.98 -19.31 -1.23
CA GLY A 46 8.05 -19.13 -2.68
C GLY A 46 6.92 -18.26 -3.22
N GLY A 47 5.72 -18.37 -2.66
CA GLY A 47 4.60 -17.48 -2.93
C GLY A 47 4.88 -16.04 -2.52
N GLU A 48 5.45 -15.83 -1.32
CA GLU A 48 5.81 -14.50 -0.83
C GLU A 48 6.90 -13.83 -1.69
N VAL A 49 7.98 -14.54 -2.01
CA VAL A 49 9.04 -14.06 -2.91
C VAL A 49 8.46 -13.66 -4.27
N GLN A 50 7.56 -14.47 -4.83
CA GLN A 50 6.94 -14.16 -6.13
C GLN A 50 5.96 -12.99 -6.04
N MET A 51 5.23 -12.83 -4.94
CA MET A 51 4.38 -11.64 -4.71
C MET A 51 5.22 -10.36 -4.64
N TRP A 52 6.37 -10.40 -3.97
CA TRP A 52 7.32 -9.29 -3.97
C TRP A 52 7.88 -9.02 -5.37
N LEU A 53 8.20 -10.07 -6.12
CA LEU A 53 8.69 -9.95 -7.49
C LEU A 53 7.65 -9.31 -8.43
N VAL A 54 6.35 -9.63 -8.30
CA VAL A 54 5.27 -8.96 -9.04
C VAL A 54 5.29 -7.46 -8.76
N THR A 55 5.35 -7.07 -7.48
CA THR A 55 5.37 -5.66 -7.07
C THR A 55 6.63 -4.95 -7.57
N ALA A 56 7.78 -5.63 -7.56
CA ALA A 56 9.04 -5.11 -8.09
C ALA A 56 8.99 -4.89 -9.60
N TYR A 57 8.39 -5.81 -10.36
CA TYR A 57 8.16 -5.63 -11.80
C TYR A 57 7.26 -4.43 -12.09
N GLU A 58 6.17 -4.25 -11.35
CA GLU A 58 5.30 -3.10 -11.52
C GLU A 58 6.06 -1.78 -11.25
N ALA A 59 6.82 -1.71 -10.16
CA ALA A 59 7.61 -0.53 -9.80
C ALA A 59 8.76 -0.25 -10.79
N ALA A 60 9.26 -1.27 -11.49
CA ALA A 60 10.29 -1.15 -12.53
C ALA A 60 9.71 -0.82 -13.93
N ASP A 61 8.41 -0.54 -14.05
CA ASP A 61 7.68 -0.32 -15.30
C ASP A 61 7.65 -1.55 -16.24
N GLN A 62 7.81 -2.75 -15.65
CA GLN A 62 7.74 -4.07 -16.31
C GLN A 62 6.35 -4.69 -16.08
N ARG A 63 5.32 -3.93 -16.42
CA ARG A 63 3.92 -4.31 -16.16
C ARG A 63 3.48 -5.62 -16.85
N PRO A 64 3.90 -5.95 -18.08
CA PRO A 64 3.54 -7.23 -18.71
C PRO A 64 4.02 -8.44 -17.91
N GLU A 65 5.25 -8.40 -17.39
CA GLU A 65 5.87 -9.43 -16.57
C GLU A 65 5.16 -9.55 -15.21
N ALA A 66 4.82 -8.42 -14.60
CA ALA A 66 4.04 -8.36 -13.36
C ALA A 66 2.69 -9.07 -13.52
N ILE A 67 1.93 -8.74 -14.58
CA ILE A 67 0.63 -9.36 -14.88
C ILE A 67 0.79 -10.86 -15.12
N ALA A 68 1.73 -11.27 -15.99
CA ALA A 68 1.94 -12.66 -16.33
C ALA A 68 2.28 -13.52 -15.10
N LEU A 69 3.17 -13.03 -14.23
CA LEU A 69 3.51 -13.71 -12.99
C LEU A 69 2.33 -13.74 -12.01
N CYS A 70 1.63 -12.61 -11.84
CA CYS A 70 0.48 -12.51 -10.93
C CYS A 70 -0.66 -13.45 -11.35
N GLN A 71 -0.92 -13.59 -12.66
CA GLN A 71 -1.87 -14.56 -13.22
C GLN A 71 -1.53 -16.00 -12.82
N GLN A 72 -0.26 -16.40 -12.87
CA GLN A 72 0.18 -17.73 -12.42
C GLN A 72 -0.10 -17.93 -10.92
N LEU A 73 0.18 -16.93 -10.10
CA LEU A 73 0.00 -17.00 -8.65
C LEU A 73 -1.47 -17.11 -8.21
N THR A 74 -2.43 -16.74 -9.06
CA THR A 74 -3.87 -16.99 -8.79
C THR A 74 -4.23 -18.47 -8.66
N ARG A 75 -3.33 -19.38 -9.04
CA ARG A 75 -3.47 -20.84 -8.93
C ARG A 75 -2.48 -21.45 -7.92
N HIS A 76 -1.77 -20.63 -7.17
CA HIS A 76 -0.81 -21.09 -6.17
C HIS A 76 -1.50 -21.96 -5.10
N PRO A 77 -0.87 -23.04 -4.61
CA PRO A 77 -1.49 -23.93 -3.62
C PRO A 77 -1.75 -23.21 -2.29
N ASP A 78 -0.82 -22.36 -1.84
CA ASP A 78 -1.05 -21.51 -0.67
C ASP A 78 -2.25 -20.56 -0.88
N TRP A 79 -3.17 -20.59 0.07
CA TRP A 79 -4.44 -19.88 -0.03
C TRP A 79 -4.27 -18.36 0.03
N GLN A 80 -3.31 -17.91 0.84
CA GLN A 80 -3.06 -16.50 1.09
C GLN A 80 -2.47 -15.87 -0.16
N THR A 81 -1.42 -16.47 -0.72
CA THR A 81 -0.79 -16.09 -1.99
C THR A 81 -1.82 -16.00 -3.10
N ARG A 82 -2.65 -17.04 -3.25
CA ARG A 82 -3.73 -17.07 -4.25
C ARG A 82 -4.72 -15.93 -4.09
N THR A 83 -5.12 -15.63 -2.87
CA THR A 83 -6.10 -14.57 -2.58
C THR A 83 -5.51 -13.19 -2.85
N GLN A 84 -4.28 -12.95 -2.42
CA GLN A 84 -3.56 -11.70 -2.67
C GLN A 84 -3.35 -11.48 -4.17
N SER A 85 -2.93 -12.51 -4.89
CA SER A 85 -2.70 -12.44 -6.34
C SER A 85 -3.95 -12.08 -7.11
N LYS A 86 -5.12 -12.66 -6.78
CA LYS A 86 -6.38 -12.30 -7.45
C LYS A 86 -6.75 -10.82 -7.26
N ARG A 87 -6.51 -10.27 -6.07
CA ARG A 87 -6.76 -8.86 -5.76
C ARG A 87 -5.78 -7.95 -6.51
N LEU A 88 -4.50 -8.31 -6.50
CA LEU A 88 -3.46 -7.55 -7.18
C LEU A 88 -3.67 -7.59 -8.70
N LEU A 89 -3.99 -8.75 -9.27
CA LEU A 89 -4.29 -8.91 -10.68
C LEU A 89 -5.43 -8.00 -11.13
N TYR A 90 -6.50 -7.89 -10.33
CA TYR A 90 -7.61 -6.98 -10.61
C TYR A 90 -7.16 -5.51 -10.72
N ILE A 91 -6.21 -5.08 -9.88
CA ILE A 91 -5.64 -3.73 -9.92
C ILE A 91 -4.76 -3.58 -11.17
N LEU A 92 -3.89 -4.56 -11.44
CA LEU A 92 -2.95 -4.53 -12.57
C LEU A 92 -3.65 -4.56 -13.94
N GLU A 93 -4.81 -5.20 -14.05
CA GLU A 93 -5.60 -5.27 -15.28
C GLU A 93 -6.61 -4.10 -15.42
N ALA A 94 -6.74 -3.25 -14.41
CA ALA A 94 -7.70 -2.16 -14.43
C ALA A 94 -7.43 -1.22 -15.63
N PRO A 95 -8.46 -0.89 -16.42
CA PRO A 95 -8.32 0.01 -17.56
C PRO A 95 -8.00 1.43 -17.08
N LYS A 96 -7.18 2.15 -17.85
CA LYS A 96 -6.94 3.57 -17.60
C LYS A 96 -8.27 4.32 -17.78
N LEU A 97 -8.62 5.14 -16.79
CA LEU A 97 -9.80 5.99 -16.87
C LEU A 97 -9.53 7.13 -17.85
N ASN A 98 -10.41 7.28 -18.84
CA ASN A 98 -10.37 8.44 -19.73
C ASN A 98 -11.07 9.61 -19.06
N THR A 99 -10.33 10.71 -18.85
CA THR A 99 -10.91 11.97 -18.40
C THR A 99 -11.51 12.70 -19.59
N ARG A 100 -12.76 13.18 -19.46
CA ARG A 100 -13.36 14.01 -20.51
C ARG A 100 -12.97 15.48 -20.31
N PRO A 101 -12.66 16.23 -21.39
CA PRO A 101 -12.24 17.62 -21.28
C PRO A 101 -13.31 18.52 -20.66
N GLU A 102 -14.60 18.20 -20.83
CA GLU A 102 -15.69 18.93 -20.18
C GLU A 102 -15.70 18.82 -18.65
N TRP A 103 -14.97 17.87 -18.05
CA TRP A 103 -14.84 17.72 -16.60
C TRP A 103 -13.65 18.46 -16.02
N LEU A 104 -12.75 18.94 -16.87
CA LEU A 104 -11.51 19.59 -16.48
C LEU A 104 -11.62 21.09 -16.75
N THR A 105 -11.43 21.91 -15.72
CA THR A 105 -11.18 23.34 -15.93
C THR A 105 -9.79 23.50 -16.53
N GLN A 106 -9.71 24.02 -17.76
CA GLN A 106 -8.42 24.30 -18.39
C GLN A 106 -7.74 25.45 -17.65
N ILE A 107 -6.56 25.18 -17.08
CA ILE A 107 -5.71 26.22 -16.52
C ILE A 107 -5.00 26.89 -17.71
N PRO A 108 -5.18 28.20 -17.94
CA PRO A 108 -4.50 28.90 -19.01
C PRO A 108 -2.99 28.94 -18.75
N ASP A 109 -2.20 29.09 -19.82
CA ASP A 109 -0.75 29.22 -19.70
C ASP A 109 -0.38 30.46 -18.87
N LEU A 110 0.17 30.21 -17.69
CA LEU A 110 0.48 31.22 -16.70
C LEU A 110 1.68 32.09 -17.11
N VAL A 111 2.51 31.65 -18.07
CA VAL A 111 3.67 32.42 -18.57
C VAL A 111 3.23 33.68 -19.30
N THR A 112 2.04 33.67 -19.91
CA THR A 112 1.50 34.80 -20.67
C THR A 112 0.56 35.69 -19.86
N LEU A 113 0.29 35.34 -18.60
CA LEU A 113 -0.50 36.20 -17.73
C LEU A 113 0.32 37.44 -17.36
N ALA A 114 -0.20 38.62 -17.71
CA ALA A 114 0.34 39.88 -17.22
C ALA A 114 0.43 39.85 -15.70
N GLU A 115 1.48 40.46 -15.13
CA GLU A 115 1.58 40.63 -13.68
C GLU A 115 0.25 41.13 -13.13
N SER A 116 -0.29 40.41 -12.14
CA SER A 116 -1.55 40.79 -11.50
C SER A 116 -1.47 42.25 -11.04
N ASP A 117 -2.48 43.03 -11.43
CA ASP A 117 -2.62 44.43 -11.01
C ASP A 117 -2.60 44.44 -9.46
N PRO A 118 -1.86 45.36 -8.81
CA PRO A 118 -1.82 45.46 -7.35
C PRO A 118 -3.20 45.48 -6.68
N LYS A 119 -4.28 45.87 -7.38
CA LYS A 119 -5.66 45.77 -6.87
C LYS A 119 -6.23 44.35 -6.82
N ASP A 120 -5.71 43.45 -7.65
CA ASP A 120 -6.08 42.02 -7.74
C ASP A 120 -5.24 41.16 -6.77
N ARG A 121 -4.15 41.71 -6.24
CA ARG A 121 -3.33 41.13 -5.16
C ARG A 121 -4.05 41.23 -3.81
N ARG A 122 -5.18 40.52 -3.64
CA ARG A 122 -5.78 40.29 -2.31
C ARG A 122 -4.87 39.40 -1.49
N GLY A 123 -3.92 40.01 -0.79
CA GLY A 123 -3.04 39.33 0.16
C GLY A 123 -1.75 40.07 0.51
N SER A 124 -1.37 41.11 -0.25
CA SER A 124 -0.09 41.81 -0.07
C SER A 124 -0.24 43.29 0.30
N ALA A 125 -1.17 43.62 1.20
CA ALA A 125 -1.24 44.95 1.80
C ALA A 125 -1.55 44.84 3.29
N GLY A 126 -0.51 45.05 4.11
CA GLY A 126 -0.61 45.52 5.48
C GLY A 126 -1.21 44.56 6.52
N THR A 127 -0.49 44.37 7.62
CA THR A 127 -1.01 43.86 8.88
C THR A 127 -2.19 44.73 9.35
N ALA A 128 -3.40 44.38 8.96
CA ALA A 128 -4.62 44.86 9.62
C ALA A 128 -4.92 43.93 10.82
N PRO A 129 -5.36 44.45 11.96
CA PRO A 129 -5.57 43.64 13.15
C PRO A 129 -6.64 42.58 12.88
N ALA A 130 -6.34 41.35 13.32
CA ALA A 130 -7.16 40.18 13.12
C ALA A 130 -8.61 40.44 13.53
N ARG A 131 -9.51 40.53 12.55
CA ARG A 131 -10.95 40.48 12.79
C ARG A 131 -11.26 39.06 13.24
N SER A 132 -11.72 38.91 14.48
CA SER A 132 -12.04 37.62 15.11
C SER A 132 -12.80 36.72 14.14
N PRO A 133 -12.45 35.43 14.03
CA PRO A 133 -13.10 34.52 13.09
C PRO A 133 -14.60 34.50 13.38
N ARG A 134 -15.39 34.97 12.41
CA ARG A 134 -16.83 34.77 12.38
C ARG A 134 -17.05 33.27 12.40
N LYS A 135 -17.68 32.76 13.47
CA LYS A 135 -18.17 31.38 13.55
C LYS A 135 -18.90 31.08 12.24
N VAL A 136 -18.29 30.25 11.40
CA VAL A 136 -18.98 29.62 10.29
C VAL A 136 -19.99 28.71 10.96
N THR A 137 -21.25 29.15 10.99
CA THR A 137 -22.37 28.26 11.25
C THR A 137 -22.24 27.10 10.29
N ALA A 138 -22.14 25.90 10.85
CA ALA A 138 -22.04 24.63 10.15
C ALA A 138 -23.09 24.57 9.03
N ALA A 139 -22.64 24.83 7.81
CA ALA A 139 -23.33 24.42 6.60
C ALA A 139 -22.71 23.07 6.25
N GLU A 140 -23.55 22.05 6.39
CA GLU A 140 -23.44 20.67 5.93
C GLU A 140 -22.12 20.30 5.24
N GLU A 141 -21.31 19.54 5.98
CA GLU A 141 -20.19 18.78 5.46
C GLU A 141 -20.73 17.81 4.39
N PRO A 142 -20.23 17.85 3.13
CA PRO A 142 -20.67 16.92 2.12
C PRO A 142 -20.37 15.50 2.60
N GLU A 143 -21.42 14.69 2.78
CA GLU A 143 -21.32 13.34 3.28
C GLU A 143 -20.40 12.53 2.35
N SER A 144 -19.15 12.30 2.79
CA SER A 144 -18.23 11.43 2.07
C SER A 144 -18.76 10.00 2.18
N PRO A 145 -19.04 9.29 1.07
CA PRO A 145 -19.59 7.93 1.14
C PRO A 145 -18.60 6.87 1.63
N PHE A 146 -17.36 7.24 1.94
CA PHE A 146 -16.28 6.33 2.34
C PHE A 146 -15.82 6.58 3.78
N ASN A 147 -16.44 5.86 4.71
CA ASN A 147 -15.97 5.75 6.09
C ASN A 147 -14.71 4.87 6.17
N LEU A 148 -13.52 5.44 5.89
CA LEU A 148 -12.21 4.76 5.99
C LEU A 148 -11.85 4.34 7.43
N GLY A 149 -12.52 4.88 8.44
CA GLY A 149 -12.30 4.55 9.85
C GLY A 149 -12.79 3.17 10.29
N GLN A 150 -13.61 2.48 9.47
CA GLN A 150 -14.19 1.19 9.85
C GLN A 150 -13.29 -0.03 9.54
N ALA A 151 -12.13 0.17 8.90
CA ALA A 151 -11.23 -0.93 8.55
C ALA A 151 -10.40 -1.48 9.72
N SER A 152 -10.38 -0.81 10.89
CA SER A 152 -9.40 -1.11 11.95
C SER A 152 -9.97 -1.66 13.28
N SER A 153 -11.29 -1.85 13.45
CA SER A 153 -11.89 -2.19 14.75
C SER A 153 -12.20 -3.69 14.97
N ARG A 154 -11.88 -4.57 14.01
CA ARG A 154 -12.30 -5.99 14.07
C ARG A 154 -11.64 -6.82 15.20
N ASN A 155 -10.61 -6.29 15.88
CA ASN A 155 -9.78 -7.10 16.78
C ASN A 155 -9.84 -6.70 18.27
N ALA A 156 -10.68 -5.74 18.68
CA ALA A 156 -10.80 -5.36 20.09
C ALA A 156 -11.30 -6.53 20.98
N ASN A 157 -12.16 -7.39 20.44
CA ASN A 157 -12.75 -8.49 21.21
C ASN A 157 -11.73 -9.61 21.49
N PHE A 158 -10.80 -9.90 20.57
CA PHE A 158 -9.79 -10.94 20.76
C PHE A 158 -8.82 -10.62 21.91
N PHE A 159 -8.47 -9.34 22.07
CA PHE A 159 -7.56 -8.89 23.13
C PHE A 159 -8.15 -9.15 24.54
N TRP A 160 -9.44 -8.90 24.72
CA TRP A 160 -10.14 -9.17 26.00
C TRP A 160 -10.26 -10.66 26.31
N PHE A 161 -10.50 -11.51 25.29
CA PHE A 161 -10.52 -12.96 25.48
C PHE A 161 -9.14 -13.50 25.89
N ALA A 162 -8.07 -13.05 25.23
CA ALA A 162 -6.71 -13.46 25.56
C ALA A 162 -6.31 -13.04 26.98
N LEU A 163 -6.66 -11.81 27.38
CA LEU A 163 -6.36 -11.29 28.72
C LEU A 163 -7.14 -12.01 29.83
N GLY A 164 -8.42 -12.33 29.60
CA GLY A 164 -9.22 -13.12 30.53
C GLY A 164 -8.70 -14.55 30.72
N LEU A 165 -8.28 -15.20 29.63
CA LEU A 165 -7.74 -16.56 29.65
C LEU A 165 -6.40 -16.62 30.38
N MET A 166 -5.53 -15.63 30.16
CA MET A 166 -4.26 -15.46 30.90
C MET A 166 -4.48 -15.30 32.41
N ALA A 167 -5.44 -14.47 32.81
CA ALA A 167 -5.77 -14.26 34.22
C ALA A 167 -6.36 -15.52 34.88
N LEU A 168 -7.17 -16.29 34.15
CA LEU A 168 -7.72 -17.57 34.62
C LEU A 168 -6.62 -18.60 34.89
N ILE A 169 -5.65 -18.72 33.97
CA ILE A 169 -4.52 -19.64 34.15
C ILE A 169 -3.70 -19.25 35.38
N LEU A 170 -3.33 -17.96 35.51
CA LEU A 170 -2.58 -17.46 36.66
C LEU A 170 -3.34 -17.63 37.98
N GLY A 171 -4.65 -17.36 37.99
CA GLY A 171 -5.51 -17.56 39.17
C GLY A 171 -5.65 -19.03 39.57
N SER A 172 -5.77 -19.93 38.59
CA SER A 172 -5.86 -21.38 38.85
C SER A 172 -4.58 -21.94 39.45
N LEU A 173 -3.41 -21.46 39.01
CA LEU A 173 -2.11 -21.83 39.57
C LEU A 173 -1.94 -21.34 41.00
N TRP A 174 -2.49 -20.16 41.32
CA TRP A 174 -2.45 -19.61 42.68
C TRP A 174 -3.42 -20.31 43.63
N TRP A 175 -4.56 -20.80 43.15
CA TRP A 175 -5.54 -21.54 43.95
C TRP A 175 -5.11 -22.99 44.25
N PHE A 176 -4.32 -23.60 43.38
CA PHE A 176 -3.82 -24.97 43.54
C PHE A 176 -2.41 -25.05 44.17
N SER A 177 -1.83 -23.92 44.59
CA SER A 177 -0.58 -23.85 45.38
C SER A 177 -0.86 -23.64 46.86
#